data_AF-A0A419WJA3-F1
#
_entry.id   AF-A0A419WJA3-F1
#
_cell.length_a   1.000
_cell.length_b   1.000
_cell.length_c   1.000
_cell.angle_alpha   90.00
_cell.angle_beta   90.00
_cell.angle_gamma   90.00
#
_symmetry.space_group_name_H-M   'P 1'
#
loop_
_entity.id
_entity.type
_entity.pdbx_description
1 polymer ?
#
loop_
_entity_poly.entity_id
_entity_poly.type
_entity_poly.pdbx_seq_one_letter_code
_entity_poly.pdbx_strand_id
1 'polypeptide(L)'
;MIDVYMEKFEHPYLLALVPIACVLFTFAVIASVLGANTWAGFLALYTMAVLIICVIGHIAVYTIAYSTEVLRQWRIRRSKLE
;
A
#
# COMPACT_ATOMS: atom_id res chain seq x y z
N MET A 1 10.40 4.75 22.17
CA MET A 1 10.66 3.35 21.78
C MET A 1 9.60 2.75 20.84
N ILE A 2 8.39 3.35 20.69
CA ILE A 2 7.41 2.97 19.64
C ILE A 2 7.76 3.58 18.26
N ASP A 3 8.49 4.71 18.23
CA ASP A 3 8.90 5.34 16.96
C ASP A 3 9.73 4.39 16.07
N VAL A 4 10.54 3.50 16.66
CA VAL A 4 11.33 2.47 15.96
C VAL A 4 10.45 1.41 15.28
N TYR A 5 9.24 1.17 15.79
CA TYR A 5 8.30 0.25 15.15
C TYR A 5 7.53 0.94 14.02
N MET A 6 7.22 2.23 14.16
CA MET A 6 6.51 3.02 13.14
C MET A 6 7.38 3.32 11.91
N GLU A 7 8.67 3.59 12.10
CA GLU A 7 9.64 3.77 11.01
C GLU A 7 9.84 2.47 10.19
N LYS A 8 9.60 1.31 10.81
CA LYS A 8 9.68 -0.01 10.16
C LYS A 8 8.38 -0.46 9.47
N PHE A 9 7.26 0.22 9.74
CA PHE A 9 5.96 -0.04 9.09
C PHE A 9 5.80 0.71 7.76
N GLU A 10 6.78 1.50 7.33
CA GLU A 10 7.04 1.73 5.90
C GLU A 10 7.44 0.40 5.27
N HIS A 11 6.48 -0.51 5.12
CA HIS A 11 6.75 -1.83 4.60
C HIS A 11 7.23 -1.67 3.15
N PRO A 12 8.52 -1.92 2.84
CA PRO A 12 9.06 -1.75 1.49
C PRO A 12 8.29 -2.62 0.47
N TYR A 13 7.63 -3.67 0.96
CA TYR A 13 6.75 -4.55 0.19
C TYR A 13 5.52 -3.85 -0.40
N LEU A 14 4.92 -2.87 0.29
CA LEU A 14 3.75 -2.14 -0.23
C LEU A 14 4.15 -1.19 -1.35
N LEU A 15 5.25 -0.45 -1.16
CA LEU A 15 5.82 0.39 -2.22
C LEU A 15 6.34 -0.44 -3.40
N ALA A 16 6.84 -1.66 -3.16
CA ALA A 16 7.27 -2.57 -4.22
C ALA A 16 6.12 -3.08 -5.11
N LEU A 17 4.86 -2.99 -4.68
CA LEU A 17 3.71 -3.33 -5.53
C LEU A 17 3.51 -2.31 -6.65
N VAL A 18 3.89 -1.04 -6.45
CA VAL A 18 3.79 0.01 -7.47
C VAL A 18 4.64 -0.26 -8.70
N PRO A 19 5.96 -0.56 -8.61
CA PRO A 19 6.76 -0.90 -9.78
C PRO A 19 6.30 -2.22 -10.40
N ILE A 20 5.82 -3.20 -9.62
CA ILE A 20 5.25 -4.45 -10.17
C ILE A 20 4.00 -4.15 -11.02
N ALA A 21 3.09 -3.31 -10.52
CA ALA A 21 1.92 -2.87 -11.28
C ALA A 21 2.33 -2.12 -12.55
N CYS A 22 3.36 -1.26 -12.47
CA CYS A 22 3.88 -0.55 -13.63
C CYS A 22 4.39 -1.51 -14.71
N VAL A 23 5.18 -2.52 -14.33
CA VAL A 23 5.68 -3.55 -15.25
C VAL A 23 4.52 -4.33 -15.89
N LEU A 24 3.55 -4.81 -15.09
CA LEU A 24 2.38 -5.51 -15.62
C LEU A 24 1.58 -4.65 -16.61
N PHE A 25 1.43 -3.36 -16.32
CA PHE A 25 0.75 -2.42 -17.20
C PHE A 25 1.51 -2.23 -18.51
N THR A 26 2.84 -2.08 -18.47
CA THR A 26 3.65 -1.95 -19.69
C THR A 26 3.52 -3.19 -20.58
N PHE A 27 3.53 -4.38 -19.99
CA PHE A 27 3.29 -5.62 -20.74
C PHE A 27 1.86 -5.71 -21.29
N ALA A 28 0.86 -5.24 -20.55
CA ALA A 28 -0.53 -5.16 -21.03
C ALA A 28 -0.64 -4.27 -22.28
N VAL A 29 0.00 -3.11 -22.27
CA VAL A 29 0.02 -2.17 -23.40
C VAL A 29 0.73 -2.79 -24.60
N ILE A 30 1.90 -3.40 -24.40
CA ILE A 30 2.64 -4.08 -25.48
C ILE A 30 1.79 -5.21 -26.08
N ALA A 31 1.17 -6.05 -25.25
CA ALA A 31 0.31 -7.13 -25.70
C ALA A 31 -0.91 -6.62 -26.49
N SER A 32 -1.48 -5.48 -26.08
CA SER A 32 -2.59 -4.84 -26.79
C SER A 32 -2.16 -4.34 -28.17
N VAL A 33 -0.97 -3.72 -28.28
CA VAL A 33 -0.42 -3.24 -29.56
C VAL A 33 -0.13 -4.41 -30.51
N LEU A 34 0.28 -5.57 -29.98
CA LEU A 34 0.53 -6.79 -30.75
C LEU A 34 -0.76 -7.55 -31.15
N GLY A 35 -1.95 -7.03 -30.79
CA GLY A 35 -3.23 -7.66 -31.09
C GLY A 35 -3.60 -8.86 -30.20
N ALA A 36 -2.82 -9.14 -29.16
CA ALA A 36 -3.07 -10.19 -28.17
C ALA A 36 -4.08 -9.70 -27.10
N ASN A 37 -5.27 -9.31 -27.54
CA ASN A 37 -6.26 -8.58 -26.73
C ASN A 37 -6.73 -9.33 -25.46
N THR A 38 -6.83 -10.65 -25.52
CA THR A 38 -7.20 -11.49 -24.35
C THR A 38 -6.12 -11.43 -23.28
N TRP A 39 -4.86 -11.60 -23.66
CA TRP A 39 -3.71 -11.52 -22.74
C TRP A 39 -3.53 -10.12 -22.17
N ALA A 40 -3.70 -9.09 -23.00
CA ALA A 40 -3.68 -7.69 -22.58
C ALA A 40 -4.75 -7.39 -21.52
N GLY A 41 -5.98 -7.90 -21.72
CA GLY A 41 -7.06 -7.80 -20.74
C GLY A 41 -6.70 -8.46 -19.41
N PHE A 42 -6.15 -9.67 -19.44
CA PHE A 42 -5.68 -10.35 -18.22
C PHE A 42 -4.59 -9.57 -17.49
N LEU A 43 -3.55 -9.09 -18.21
CA LEU A 43 -2.47 -8.29 -17.63
C LEU A 43 -2.98 -6.98 -17.01
N ALA A 44 -3.96 -6.33 -17.65
CA ALA A 44 -4.61 -5.13 -17.11
C ALA A 44 -5.40 -5.44 -15.82
N LEU A 45 -6.12 -6.56 -15.76
CA LEU A 45 -6.82 -6.99 -14.54
C LEU A 45 -5.85 -7.26 -13.38
N TYR A 46 -4.72 -7.93 -13.65
CA TYR A 46 -3.68 -8.15 -12.64
C TYR A 46 -3.07 -6.84 -12.14
N THR A 47 -2.84 -5.88 -13.03
CA THR A 47 -2.37 -4.53 -12.66
C THR A 47 -3.34 -3.88 -11.67
N MET A 48 -4.65 -3.91 -11.96
CA MET A 48 -5.66 -3.32 -11.08
C MET A 48 -5.73 -4.02 -9.73
N ALA A 49 -5.64 -5.35 -9.69
CA ALA A 49 -5.62 -6.10 -8.44
C ALA A 49 -4.43 -5.71 -7.55
N VAL A 50 -3.23 -5.58 -8.14
CA VAL A 50 -2.03 -5.15 -7.42
C VAL A 50 -2.19 -3.75 -6.83
N LEU A 51 -2.76 -2.80 -7.60
CA LEU A 51 -3.02 -1.45 -7.11
C LEU A 51 -4.05 -1.42 -5.97
N ILE A 52 -5.12 -2.22 -6.07
CA ILE A 52 -6.14 -2.32 -5.01
C ILE A 52 -5.50 -2.84 -3.71
N ILE A 53 -4.69 -3.89 -3.79
CA ILE A 53 -3.97 -4.44 -2.63
C ILE A 53 -3.04 -3.39 -2.03
N CYS A 54 -2.33 -2.64 -2.88
CA CYS A 54 -1.45 -1.56 -2.45
C CYS A 54 -2.22 -0.46 -1.68
N VAL A 55 -3.36 -0.03 -2.19
CA VAL A 55 -4.21 0.99 -1.54
C VAL A 55 -4.76 0.48 -0.21
N ILE A 56 -5.31 -0.74 -0.17
CA ILE A 56 -5.88 -1.32 1.06
C ILE A 56 -4.78 -1.46 2.13
N GLY A 57 -3.59 -1.93 1.75
CA GLY A 57 -2.48 -2.06 2.67
C GLY A 57 -2.02 -0.72 3.23
N HIS A 58 -1.92 0.31 2.39
CA HIS A 58 -1.59 1.67 2.86
C HIS A 58 -2.65 2.23 3.81
N ILE A 59 -3.93 2.07 3.48
CA ILE A 59 -5.03 2.51 4.34
C ILE A 59 -4.91 1.82 5.70
N ALA A 60 -4.80 0.49 5.73
CA ALA A 60 -4.71 -0.28 6.97
C ALA A 60 -3.55 0.18 7.87
N VAL A 61 -2.36 0.40 7.28
CA VAL A 61 -1.19 0.90 8.02
C VAL A 61 -1.46 2.31 8.56
N TYR A 62 -2.06 3.20 7.76
CA TYR A 62 -2.43 4.54 8.20
C TYR A 62 -3.42 4.54 9.36
N THR A 63 -4.43 3.67 9.33
CA THR A 63 -5.42 3.56 10.41
C THR A 63 -4.77 3.08 11.72
N ILE A 64 -3.86 2.11 11.62
CA ILE A 64 -3.11 1.60 12.79
C ILE A 64 -2.20 2.70 13.35
N ALA A 65 -1.45 3.38 12.48
CA ALA A 65 -0.59 4.50 12.87
C ALA A 65 -1.39 5.58 13.61
N TYR A 66 -2.52 5.99 13.04
CA TYR A 66 -3.39 7.01 13.62
C TYR A 66 -3.96 6.59 14.98
N SER A 67 -4.50 5.37 15.09
CA SER A 67 -5.05 4.88 16.36
C SER A 67 -4.00 4.80 17.47
N THR A 68 -2.76 4.41 17.12
CA THR A 68 -1.64 4.35 18.06
C THR A 68 -1.23 5.74 18.54
N GLU A 69 -1.18 6.73 17.64
CA GLU A 69 -0.84 8.11 17.99
C GLU A 69 -1.90 8.76 18.88
N VAL A 70 -3.19 8.52 18.58
CA VAL A 70 -4.32 8.97 19.41
C VAL A 70 -4.24 8.36 20.81
N LEU A 71 -3.98 7.06 20.93
CA LEU A 71 -3.80 6.40 22.22
C LEU A 71 -2.59 6.96 23.00
N ARG A 72 -1.49 7.25 22.31
CA ARG A 72 -0.30 7.88 22.90
C ARG A 72 -0.64 9.25 23.47
N GLN A 73 -1.32 10.10 22.70
CA GLN A 73 -1.72 11.44 23.14
C GLN A 73 -2.69 11.39 24.33
N TRP A 74 -3.64 10.45 24.31
CA TRP A 74 -4.60 10.27 25.39
C TRP A 74 -3.91 9.87 26.71
N ARG A 75 -2.96 8.93 26.64
CA ARG A 75 -2.15 8.52 27.79
C ARG A 75 -1.32 9.68 28.38
N ILE A 76 -0.68 10.49 27.53
CA ILE A 76 0.13 11.64 27.98
C ILE A 76 -0.76 12.70 28.65
N ARG A 77 -1.99 12.91 28.14
CA ARG A 77 -2.94 13.82 28.80
C ARG A 77 -3.33 13.34 30.19
N ARG A 78 -3.59 12.04 30.36
CA ARG A 78 -3.95 11.48 31.67
C ARG A 78 -2.82 11.65 32.69
N SER A 79 -1.57 11.37 32.32
CA SER A 79 -0.42 11.50 33.23
C SER A 79 -0.06 12.95 33.62
N LYS A 80 -0.61 13.96 32.94
CA LYS A 80 -0.43 15.37 33.32
C LYS A 80 -1.53 15.88 34.27
N LEU A 81 -2.59 15.10 34.45
CA LEU A 81 -3.72 15.43 35.33
C LEU A 81 -3.60 14.78 36.72
N GLU A 82 -2.73 13.78 36.87
CA GLU A 82 -2.27 13.20 38.14
C GLU A 82 -1.01 13.93 38.63
#